data_AF-A0A5J4PG27-F1
#
_entry.id   AF-A0A5J4PG27-F1
#
_cell.length_a   1.000
_cell.length_b   1.000
_cell.length_c   1.000
_cell.angle_alpha   90.00
_cell.angle_beta   90.00
_cell.angle_gamma   90.00
#
_symmetry.space_group_name_H-M   'P 1'
#
loop_
_entity.id
_entity.type
_entity.pdbx_description
1 polymer ?
#
loop_
_entity_poly.entity_id
_entity_poly.type
_entity_poly.pdbx_seq_one_letter_code
_entity_poly.pdbx_strand_id
1 'polypeptide(L)' 'INYFIYGHRHIMLDLMLSKTVRMVILGDWINYFSYVVFDGENFFLEEFVEGETIL' A
#
# COMPACT_ATOMS: atom_id res chain seq x y z
N ILE A 1 10.33 -13.25 6.04
CA ILE A 1 9.85 -11.91 5.64
C ILE A 1 8.92 -12.10 4.45
N ASN A 2 7.66 -11.67 4.55
CA ASN A 2 6.64 -11.85 3.50
C ASN A 2 6.31 -10.55 2.75
N TYR A 3 6.57 -9.40 3.37
CA TYR A 3 6.27 -8.09 2.81
C TYR A 3 7.52 -7.21 2.86
N PHE A 4 7.82 -6.55 1.75
CA PHE A 4 8.77 -5.45 1.69
C PHE A 4 8.01 -4.17 1.35
N ILE A 5 8.09 -3.16 2.21
CA ILE A 5 7.33 -1.91 2.08
C ILE A 5 8.33 -0.77 1.95
N TYR A 6 8.20 0.02 0.88
CA TYR A 6 9.07 1.16 0.59
C TYR A 6 8.25 2.41 0.27
N GLY A 7 8.90 3.57 0.34
CA GLY A 7 8.37 4.85 -0.15
C GLY A 7 9.38 5.51 -1.09
N HIS A 8 9.48 6.85 -1.02
CA HIS A 8 10.47 7.69 -1.72
C HIS A 8 10.32 7.79 -3.24
N ARG A 9 9.81 6.77 -3.93
CA ARG A 9 9.68 6.80 -5.39
C ARG A 9 8.44 7.54 -5.91
N HIS A 10 7.52 7.92 -5.01
CA HIS A 10 6.29 8.64 -5.34
C HIS A 10 5.46 7.91 -6.42
N ILE A 11 5.45 6.57 -6.39
CA ILE A 11 4.65 5.70 -7.27
C ILE A 11 3.96 4.64 -6.43
N MET A 12 2.68 4.38 -6.70
CA MET A 12 2.00 3.23 -6.13
C MET A 12 2.36 1.98 -6.93
N LEU A 13 2.94 1.00 -6.26
CA LEU A 13 3.25 -0.30 -6.85
C LEU A 13 2.93 -1.40 -5.86
N ASP A 14 2.27 -2.43 -6.38
CA ASP A 14 2.03 -3.66 -5.67
C ASP A 14 2.44 -4.84 -6.54
N LEU A 15 3.49 -5.56 -6.12
CA LEU A 15 4.13 -6.59 -6.91
C LEU A 15 4.38 -7.86 -6.11
N MET A 16 3.90 -8.98 -6.62
CA MET A 16 4.30 -10.31 -6.13
C MET A 16 5.71 -10.64 -6.65
N LEU A 17 6.69 -10.68 -5.75
CA LEU A 17 8.07 -11.10 -6.07
C LEU A 17 8.18 -12.63 -6.18
N SER A 18 7.35 -13.35 -5.42
CA SER A 18 7.23 -14.81 -5.48
C SER A 18 5.82 -15.22 -5.04
N LYS A 19 5.55 -16.53 -4.95
CA LYS A 19 4.26 -17.04 -4.47
C LYS A 19 3.89 -16.61 -3.03
N THR A 20 4.87 -16.19 -2.23
CA THR A 20 4.68 -15.89 -0.79
C THR A 20 5.29 -14.57 -0.34
N VAL A 21 5.87 -13.80 -1.27
CA VAL A 21 6.56 -12.54 -0.99
C VAL A 21 6.02 -11.43 -1.88
N ARG A 22 5.62 -10.33 -1.25
CA ARG A 22 5.05 -9.14 -1.90
C ARG A 22 5.94 -7.93 -1.63
N MET A 23 6.14 -7.10 -2.65
CA MET A 23 6.79 -5.80 -2.56
C MET A 23 5.74 -4.73 -2.80
N VAL A 24 5.71 -3.73 -1.93
CA VAL A 24 4.83 -2.57 -2.04
C VAL A 24 5.65 -1.30 -1.99
N ILE A 25 5.34 -0.37 -2.88
CA ILE A 25 5.87 0.99 -2.87
C ILE A 25 4.68 1.93 -2.69
N LEU A 26 4.73 2.75 -1.65
CA LEU A 26 3.74 3.77 -1.37
C LEU A 26 3.88 4.93 -2.36
N GLY A 27 2.73 5.52 -2.70
CA GLY A 27 2.63 6.78 -3.39
C GLY A 27 3.01 7.96 -2.51
N ASP A 28 2.75 9.16 -3.01
CA ASP A 28 3.06 10.41 -2.34
C ASP A 28 1.84 11.10 -1.76
N TRP A 29 2.06 11.88 -0.71
CA TRP A 29 1.04 12.69 -0.02
C TRP A 29 0.52 13.92 -0.79
N ILE A 30 0.80 14.06 -2.09
CA ILE A 30 0.23 15.12 -2.94
C ILE A 30 -0.79 14.52 -3.91
N ASN A 31 -0.45 13.39 -4.53
CA ASN A 31 -1.26 12.78 -5.60
C ASN A 31 -1.85 11.41 -5.21
N TYR A 32 -1.22 10.68 -4.29
CA TYR A 32 -1.51 9.29 -3.99
C TYR A 32 -1.46 9.06 -2.48
N PHE A 33 -2.48 9.54 -1.77
CA PHE A 33 -2.63 9.48 -0.30
C PHE A 33 -2.77 8.03 0.20
N SER A 34 -1.74 7.23 -0.06
CA SER A 34 -1.77 5.79 0.02
C SER A 34 -1.16 5.30 1.30
N TYR A 35 -1.71 4.19 1.78
CA TYR A 35 -1.31 3.56 3.04
C TYR A 35 -1.52 2.06 2.94
N VAL A 36 -0.87 1.34 3.85
CA VAL A 36 -1.00 -0.11 3.96
C VAL A 36 -1.89 -0.44 5.15
N VAL A 37 -2.80 -1.39 4.96
CA VAL A 37 -3.60 -1.98 6.02
C VAL A 37 -3.17 -3.44 6.20
N PHE A 38 -2.89 -3.83 7.45
CA PHE A 38 -2.67 -5.21 7.84
C PHE A 38 -3.60 -5.53 9.01
N ASP A 39 -4.53 -6.47 8.81
CA ASP A 39 -5.56 -6.83 9.80
C ASP A 39 -5.16 -8.02 10.69
N GLY A 40 -3.97 -8.61 10.45
CA GLY A 40 -3.48 -9.81 11.12
C GLY A 40 -3.47 -11.05 10.21
N GLU A 41 -4.28 -11.07 9.15
CA GLU A 41 -4.39 -12.15 8.17
C GLU A 41 -4.12 -11.66 6.75
N ASN A 42 -4.73 -10.53 6.37
CA ASN A 42 -4.72 -9.94 5.05
C ASN A 42 -3.91 -8.64 5.01
N PHE A 43 -3.40 -8.34 3.82
CA PHE A 43 -2.57 -7.17 3.55
C PHE A 43 -3.13 -6.42 2.33
N PHE A 44 -3.39 -5.13 2.51
CA PHE A 44 -3.99 -4.25 1.50
C PHE A 44 -3.15 -2.99 1.31
N LEU A 45 -3.06 -2.53 0.06
CA LEU A 45 -2.57 -1.20 -0.32
C LEU A 45 -3.80 -0.39 -0.70
N GLU A 46 -4.08 0.65 0.07
CA GLU A 46 -5.28 1.48 -0.07
C GLU A 46 -4.89 2.94 -0.36
N GLU A 47 -5.86 3.71 -0.84
CA GLU A 47 -5.74 5.16 -1.03
C GLU A 47 -6.84 5.88 -0.25
N PHE A 48 -6.47 6.96 0.43
CA PHE A 48 -7.42 7.83 1.11
C PHE A 48 -8.02 8.81 0.11
N VAL A 49 -9.34 8.78 -0.02
CA VAL A 49 -10.12 9.74 -0.81
C VAL A 49 -10.97 10.57 0.14
N GLU A 50 -10.77 11.89 0.11
CA GLU A 50 -11.54 12.81 0.95
C GLU A 50 -13.04 12.70 0.64
N GLY A 51 -13.86 12.48 1.67
CA GLY A 51 -15.32 12.37 1.55
C GLY A 51 -15.87 10.95 1.34
N GLU A 52 -15.03 9.92 1.16
CA GLU A 52 -15.48 8.52 1.03
C GLU A 52 -15.59 7.77 2.37
N THR A 53 -15.08 8.34 3.48
CA THR A 53 -15.26 7.75 4.81
C THR A 53 -16.70 7.94 5.29
N ILE A 54 -17.56 6.96 5.01
CA ILE A 54 -18.87 6.85 5.63
C ILE A 54 -18.67 6.19 7.01
N LEU A 55 -19.05 6.90 8.08
CA LEU A 55 -19.09 6.36 9.45
C LEU A 55 -20.12 5.23 9.59
#